data_AF-A0ABD1FA89-F1
#
_entry.id   AF-A0ABD1FA89-F1
#
_cell.length_a   1.000
_cell.length_b   1.000
_cell.length_c   1.000
_cell.angle_alpha   90.00
_cell.angle_beta   90.00
_cell.angle_gamma   90.00
#
_symmetry.space_group_name_H-M   'P 1'
#
loop_
_entity.id
_entity.type
_entity.pdbx_description
1 polymer ?
#
loop_
_entity_poly.entity_id
_entity_poly.type
_entity_poly.pdbx_seq_one_letter_code
_entity_poly.pdbx_strand_id
1 'polypeptide(L)'
;MDNNEKFWSEFIEMYRQHTCLWDVKSNEYLNKQKRNASYNNLLEKLREIKANATLEFLKKKINNIRTAFRRELKKVQDSKRTGAGGDVYEPNLWYYDLLLFTVHSKTGRKGQSSDEQENFGNIVVRI
;
A
#
# COMPACT_ATOMS: atom_id res chain seq x y z
N MET A 1 6.68 20.74 -5.77
CA MET A 1 6.80 19.41 -5.15
C MET A 1 7.70 19.57 -3.96
N ASP A 2 7.14 19.37 -2.76
CA ASP A 2 7.92 19.43 -1.54
C ASP A 2 8.95 18.29 -1.51
N ASN A 3 10.11 18.53 -0.87
CA ASN A 3 11.20 17.53 -0.81
C ASN A 3 10.73 16.19 -0.21
N ASN A 4 9.76 16.24 0.71
CA ASN A 4 9.14 15.07 1.31
C ASN A 4 8.23 14.32 0.33
N GLU A 5 7.40 15.02 -0.45
CA GLU A 5 6.54 14.39 -1.47
C GLU A 5 7.37 13.69 -2.55
N LYS A 6 8.45 14.34 -3.00
CA LYS A 6 9.38 13.76 -3.97
C LYS A 6 9.96 12.45 -3.45
N PHE A 7 10.49 12.47 -2.22
CA PHE A 7 11.03 11.27 -1.58
C PHE A 7 10.01 10.12 -1.52
N TRP A 8 8.79 10.39 -1.06
CA TRP A 8 7.74 9.37 -0.95
C TRP A 8 7.25 8.88 -2.31
N SER A 9 7.24 9.74 -3.33
CA SER A 9 6.92 9.34 -4.70
C SER A 9 7.95 8.35 -5.24
N GLU A 10 9.25 8.65 -5.08
CA GLU A 10 10.34 7.75 -5.47
C GLU A 10 10.28 6.43 -4.68
N PHE A 11 10.03 6.49 -3.37
CA PHE A 11 9.88 5.31 -2.53
C PHE A 11 8.73 4.41 -3.00
N ILE A 12 7.58 4.99 -3.34
CA ILE A 12 6.42 4.23 -3.84
C ILE A 12 6.69 3.64 -5.22
N GLU A 13 7.40 4.36 -6.10
CA GLU A 13 7.76 3.85 -7.42
C GLU A 13 8.76 2.69 -7.33
N MET A 14 9.76 2.78 -6.44
CA MET A 14 10.64 1.64 -6.12
C MET A 14 9.82 0.44 -5.60
N TYR A 15 8.87 0.69 -4.70
CA TYR A 15 7.99 -0.37 -4.20
C TYR A 15 7.16 -1.02 -5.31
N ARG A 16 6.67 -0.23 -6.27
CA ARG A 16 5.94 -0.70 -7.46
C ARG A 16 6.78 -1.64 -8.32
N GLN A 17 8.06 -1.32 -8.53
CA GLN A 17 8.99 -2.14 -9.33
C GLN A 17 9.28 -3.50 -8.67
N HIS A 18 9.23 -3.57 -7.33
CA HIS A 18 9.43 -4.81 -6.59
C HIS A 18 8.17 -5.68 -6.52
N THR A 19 7.77 -6.27 -7.65
CA THR A 19 6.59 -7.15 -7.77
C THR A 19 6.55 -8.26 -6.72
N CYS A 20 7.72 -8.79 -6.32
CA CYS A 20 7.84 -9.81 -5.28
C CYS A 20 7.28 -9.39 -3.90
N LEU A 21 7.04 -8.10 -3.66
CA LEU A 21 6.51 -7.58 -2.39
C LEU A 21 4.99 -7.40 -2.38
N TRP A 22 4.34 -7.36 -3.54
CA TRP A 22 2.93 -6.94 -3.62
C TRP A 22 2.10 -7.71 -4.66
N ASP A 23 2.72 -8.26 -5.70
CA ASP A 23 2.03 -9.00 -6.75
C ASP A 23 2.08 -10.50 -6.47
N VAL A 24 1.00 -11.01 -5.87
CA VAL A 24 0.83 -12.44 -5.58
C VAL A 24 0.79 -13.34 -6.83
N LYS A 25 0.59 -12.76 -8.02
CA LYS A 25 0.59 -13.50 -9.29
C LYS A 25 1.99 -13.65 -9.88
N SER A 26 2.94 -12.81 -9.49
CA SER A 26 4.31 -12.91 -9.96
C SER A 26 4.98 -14.14 -9.33
N ASN A 27 5.67 -14.95 -10.14
CA ASN A 27 6.51 -16.04 -9.64
C ASN A 27 7.59 -15.53 -8.66
N GLU A 28 7.97 -14.26 -8.77
CA GLU A 28 8.93 -13.63 -7.88
C GLU A 28 8.39 -13.47 -6.46
N TYR A 29 7.06 -13.42 -6.28
CA TYR A 29 6.44 -13.35 -4.96
C TYR A 29 6.79 -14.56 -4.09
N LEU A 30 7.02 -15.74 -4.67
CA LEU A 30 7.42 -16.94 -3.94
C LEU A 30 8.91 -16.96 -3.61
N ASN A 31 9.72 -16.17 -4.30
CA ASN A 31 11.17 -16.16 -4.13
C ASN A 31 11.59 -15.36 -2.88
N LYS A 32 11.90 -16.09 -1.80
CA LYS A 32 12.33 -15.51 -0.52
C LYS A 32 13.57 -14.62 -0.64
N GLN A 33 14.55 -15.01 -1.47
CA GLN A 33 15.79 -14.24 -1.66
C GLN A 33 15.48 -12.90 -2.33
N LYS A 34 14.68 -12.89 -3.41
CA LYS A 34 14.26 -11.66 -4.08
C LYS A 34 13.44 -10.75 -3.17
N ARG A 35 12.56 -11.29 -2.34
CA ARG A 35 11.81 -10.50 -1.35
C ARG A 35 12.74 -9.82 -0.35
N ASN A 36 13.71 -10.57 0.20
CA ASN A 36 14.67 -10.00 1.15
C ASN A 36 15.53 -8.91 0.49
N ALA A 37 16.02 -9.14 -0.73
CA ALA A 37 16.78 -8.15 -1.49
C ALA A 37 15.96 -6.88 -1.75
N SER A 38 14.70 -7.02 -2.17
CA SER A 38 13.80 -5.90 -2.44
C SER A 38 13.48 -5.10 -1.16
N TYR A 39 13.29 -5.79 -0.04
CA TYR A 39 13.12 -5.13 1.26
C TYR A 39 14.38 -4.38 1.69
N ASN A 40 15.58 -4.93 1.48
CA ASN A 40 16.82 -4.24 1.80
C ASN A 40 16.99 -2.97 0.94
N ASN A 41 16.69 -3.05 -0.36
CA ASN A 41 16.78 -1.89 -1.25
C ASN A 41 15.83 -0.75 -0.83
N LEU A 42 14.58 -1.08 -0.48
CA LEU A 42 13.65 -0.11 0.09
C LEU A 42 14.10 0.42 1.47
N LEU A 43 14.78 -0.41 2.26
CA LEU A 43 15.31 0.01 3.56
C LEU A 43 16.43 1.04 3.39
N GLU A 44 17.32 0.86 2.40
CA GLU A 44 18.36 1.83 2.06
C GLU A 44 17.76 3.17 1.67
N LYS A 45 16.74 3.18 0.80
CA LYS A 45 16.01 4.41 0.47
C LYS A 45 15.41 5.07 1.71
N LEU A 46 14.77 4.28 2.59
CA LEU A 46 14.18 4.79 3.84
C LEU A 46 15.24 5.39 4.80
N ARG A 47 16.48 4.91 4.74
CA ARG A 47 17.57 5.40 5.57
C ARG A 47 18.08 6.78 5.17
N GLU A 48 17.84 7.23 3.95
CA GLU A 48 18.13 8.61 3.52
C GLU A 48 17.42 9.65 4.40
N ILE A 49 16.22 9.34 4.89
CA ILE A 49 15.46 10.21 5.81
C ILE A 49 15.48 9.72 7.26
N LYS A 50 15.83 8.46 7.50
CA LYS A 50 15.87 7.85 8.84
C LYS A 50 16.99 6.82 8.94
N ALA A 51 18.21 7.28 9.21
CA ALA A 51 19.42 6.45 9.23
C ALA A 51 19.29 5.14 10.02
N ASN A 52 18.60 5.17 11.17
CA ASN A 52 18.41 4.00 12.05
C ASN A 52 17.16 3.17 11.73
N ALA A 53 16.59 3.30 10.53
CA ALA A 53 15.44 2.50 10.13
C ALA A 53 15.80 1.00 10.13
N THR A 54 14.88 0.21 10.70
CA THR A 54 14.95 -1.25 10.72
C THR A 54 14.03 -1.84 9.67
N LEU A 55 14.24 -3.11 9.34
CA LEU A 55 13.38 -3.85 8.43
C LEU A 55 11.93 -3.94 8.94
N GLU A 56 11.75 -4.06 10.26
CA GLU A 56 10.43 -4.04 10.89
C GLU A 56 9.74 -2.70 10.67
N PHE A 57 10.46 -1.59 10.90
CA PHE A 57 9.94 -0.25 10.68
C PHE A 57 9.51 -0.04 9.22
N LEU A 58 10.33 -0.49 8.27
CA LEU A 58 10.01 -0.46 6.84
C LEU A 58 8.71 -1.22 6.55
N LYS A 59 8.59 -2.47 7.00
CA LYS A 59 7.39 -3.29 6.79
C LYS A 59 6.15 -2.64 7.37
N LYS A 60 6.26 -2.08 8.59
CA LYS A 60 5.18 -1.32 9.23
C LYS A 60 4.80 -0.09 8.41
N LYS A 61 5.78 0.64 7.88
CA LYS A 61 5.52 1.83 7.05
C LYS A 61 4.80 1.48 5.75
N ILE A 62 5.24 0.43 5.04
CA ILE A 62 4.56 -0.10 3.85
C ILE A 62 3.13 -0.52 4.20
N ASN A 63 2.94 -1.22 5.31
CA ASN A 63 1.60 -1.63 5.74
C ASN A 63 0.68 -0.44 6.03
N ASN A 64 1.18 0.61 6.68
CA ASN A 64 0.42 1.82 6.95
C ASN A 64 -0.01 2.52 5.65
N ILE A 65 0.93 2.67 4.71
CA ILE A 65 0.67 3.26 3.38
C ILE A 65 -0.43 2.47 2.65
N ARG A 66 -0.34 1.14 2.61
CA ARG A 66 -1.35 0.27 1.97
C ARG A 66 -2.70 0.34 2.68
N THR A 67 -2.71 0.43 4.00
CA THR A 67 -3.94 0.52 4.80
C THR A 67 -4.66 1.84 4.56
N ALA A 68 -3.93 2.96 4.53
CA ALA A 68 -4.48 4.26 4.20
C ALA A 68 -5.10 4.25 2.79
N PHE A 69 -4.36 3.74 1.79
CA PHE A 69 -4.87 3.60 0.43
C PHE A 69 -6.14 2.75 0.34
N ARG A 70 -6.19 1.59 1.02
CA ARG A 70 -7.39 0.72 0.99
C ARG A 70 -8.62 1.38 1.60
N ARG A 71 -8.45 2.14 2.68
CA ARG A 71 -9.55 2.92 3.29
C ARG A 71 -10.07 3.95 2.31
N GLU A 72 -9.17 4.65 1.63
CA GLU A 72 -9.55 5.66 0.64
C GLU A 72 -10.22 5.03 -0.59
N LEU A 73 -9.67 3.93 -1.10
CA LEU A 73 -10.26 3.15 -2.20
C LEU A 73 -11.67 2.69 -1.87
N LYS A 74 -11.93 2.24 -0.63
CA LYS A 74 -13.26 1.82 -0.19
C LYS A 74 -14.26 2.97 -0.28
N LYS A 75 -13.91 4.19 0.16
CA LYS A 75 -14.79 5.36 0.04
C LYS A 75 -15.13 5.67 -1.42
N VAL A 76 -14.13 5.64 -2.30
CA VAL A 76 -14.33 5.85 -3.74
C VAL A 76 -15.28 4.79 -4.33
N GLN A 77 -15.11 3.53 -3.95
CA GLN A 77 -15.97 2.43 -4.41
C GLN A 77 -17.39 2.52 -3.85
N ASP A 78 -17.54 2.83 -2.57
CA ASP A 78 -18.84 2.97 -1.91
C ASP A 78 -19.64 4.13 -2.51
N SER A 79 -19.00 5.27 -2.76
CA SER A 79 -19.63 6.42 -3.43
C SER A 79 -20.13 6.08 -4.84
N LYS A 80 -19.39 5.27 -5.61
CA LYS A 80 -19.84 4.78 -6.93
C LYS A 80 -21.03 3.83 -6.84
N ARG A 81 -21.12 3.04 -5.75
CA ARG A 81 -22.16 2.03 -5.56
C ARG A 81 -23.49 2.63 -5.09
N THR A 82 -23.46 3.68 -4.26
CA THR A 82 -24.66 4.34 -3.73
C THR A 82 -25.29 5.31 -4.73
N GLY A 83 -25.16 5.05 -6.04
CA GLY A 83 -25.45 5.93 -7.18
C GLY A 83 -26.88 6.42 -7.34
N ALA A 84 -27.40 7.12 -6.34
CA ALA A 84 -28.59 7.96 -6.40
C ALA A 84 -28.15 9.42 -6.50
N GLY A 85 -27.62 9.82 -7.66
CA GLY A 85 -27.50 11.23 -8.07
C GLY A 85 -26.51 12.14 -7.35
N GLY A 86 -25.57 11.62 -6.54
CA GLY A 86 -24.54 12.41 -5.87
C GLY A 86 -23.16 12.35 -6.55
N ASP A 87 -22.33 13.38 -6.33
CA ASP A 87 -20.94 13.44 -6.80
C ASP A 87 -20.11 12.25 -6.31
N VAL A 88 -19.23 11.75 -7.19
CA VAL A 88 -18.29 10.67 -6.86
C VAL A 88 -17.23 11.21 -5.90
N TYR A 89 -17.01 10.51 -4.79
CA TYR A 89 -15.98 10.86 -3.82
C TYR A 89 -14.59 10.88 -4.49
N GLU A 90 -13.94 12.04 -4.40
CA GLU A 90 -12.55 12.21 -4.81
C GLU A 90 -11.62 11.88 -3.64
N PRO A 91 -10.60 11.02 -3.85
CA PRO A 91 -9.66 10.66 -2.81
C PRO A 91 -8.78 11.86 -2.42
N ASN A 92 -8.66 12.13 -1.11
CA ASN A 92 -7.81 13.20 -0.57
C ASN A 92 -6.36 12.74 -0.36
N LEU A 93 -6.07 11.46 -0.59
CA LEU A 93 -4.75 10.88 -0.40
C LEU A 93 -3.86 11.26 -1.59
N TRP A 94 -2.89 12.16 -1.39
CA TRP A 94 -2.06 12.69 -2.48
C TRP A 94 -1.29 11.63 -3.29
N TYR A 95 -0.95 10.49 -2.67
CA TYR A 95 -0.29 9.35 -3.34
C TYR A 95 -1.26 8.25 -3.79
N TYR A 96 -2.57 8.54 -3.87
CA TYR A 96 -3.59 7.56 -4.23
C TYR A 96 -3.30 6.89 -5.58
N ASP A 97 -3.04 7.70 -6.62
CA ASP A 97 -2.81 7.21 -7.98
C ASP A 97 -1.55 6.36 -8.06
N LEU A 98 -0.52 6.70 -7.28
CA LEU A 98 0.73 5.95 -7.21
C LEU A 98 0.53 4.52 -6.68
N LEU A 99 -0.57 4.22 -5.98
CA LEU A 99 -0.84 2.89 -5.44
C LEU A 99 -1.93 2.09 -6.17
N LEU A 100 -2.53 2.65 -7.23
CA LEU A 100 -3.57 1.97 -8.02
C LEU A 100 -3.08 0.63 -8.61
N PHE A 101 -1.78 0.50 -8.89
CA PHE A 101 -1.18 -0.75 -9.39
C PHE A 101 -1.47 -1.96 -8.49
N THR A 102 -1.61 -1.74 -7.17
CA THR A 102 -1.86 -2.81 -6.19
C THR A 102 -3.26 -3.42 -6.28
N VAL A 103 -4.19 -2.74 -6.96
CA VAL A 103 -5.56 -3.20 -7.21
C VAL A 103 -5.64 -3.92 -8.55
N HIS A 104 -4.96 -3.40 -9.57
CA HIS A 104 -4.94 -4.00 -10.91
C HIS A 104 -4.33 -5.41 -10.93
N SER A 105 -3.37 -5.71 -10.06
CA SER A 105 -2.89 -7.10 -9.93
C SER A 105 -3.93 -8.05 -9.34
N LYS A 106 -4.93 -7.58 -8.59
CA LYS A 106 -5.92 -8.46 -7.94
C LYS A 106 -7.10 -8.84 -8.83
N THR A 107 -7.41 -8.08 -9.88
CA THR A 107 -8.63 -8.23 -10.70
C THR A 107 -8.66 -9.46 -11.64
N GLY A 108 -7.74 -10.43 -11.47
CA GLY A 108 -7.71 -11.66 -12.29
C GLY A 108 -8.28 -12.91 -11.62
N ARG A 109 -8.88 -12.81 -10.43
CA ARG A 109 -9.72 -13.88 -9.88
C ARG A 109 -11.17 -13.41 -9.90
N LYS A 110 -11.93 -13.83 -10.92
CA LYS A 110 -13.38 -14.02 -10.72
C LYS A 110 -13.51 -15.23 -9.80
N GLY A 111 -13.86 -15.00 -8.54
CA GLY A 111 -14.05 -16.05 -7.55
C GLY A 111 -14.26 -15.50 -6.14
N GLN A 112 -15.54 -15.38 -5.79
CA GLN A 112 -16.14 -15.23 -4.47
C GLN A 112 -15.99 -13.90 -3.71
N SER A 113 -17.14 -13.22 -3.63
CA SER A 113 -17.56 -12.41 -2.50
C SER A 113 -17.55 -13.26 -1.23
N SER A 114 -16.85 -12.78 -0.20
CA SER A 114 -17.21 -12.96 1.20
C SER A 114 -16.68 -11.74 1.94
N ASP A 115 -17.61 -10.89 2.36
CA ASP A 115 -17.44 -10.08 3.56
C ASP A 115 -16.97 -10.96 4.74
N GLU A 116 -16.40 -10.28 5.74
CA GLU A 116 -15.88 -10.76 7.04
C GLU A 116 -14.35 -11.02 7.11
N GLN A 117 -13.62 -10.10 7.75
CA GLN A 117 -13.47 -10.19 9.22
C GLN A 117 -12.87 -8.90 9.80
N GLU A 118 -13.52 -8.43 10.87
CA GLU A 118 -13.09 -7.34 11.74
C GLU A 118 -11.86 -7.70 12.60
N ASN A 119 -11.33 -6.65 13.23
CA ASN A 119 -10.38 -6.62 14.34
C ASN A 119 -8.87 -6.78 14.00
N PHE A 120 -8.21 -5.63 13.79
CA PHE A 120 -7.00 -5.36 14.56
C PHE A 120 -7.14 -3.99 15.20
N GLY A 121 -7.74 -4.02 16.40
CA GLY A 121 -7.86 -2.91 17.30
C GLY A 121 -6.55 -2.16 17.47
N ASN A 122 -6.67 -0.85 17.42
CA ASN A 122 -6.11 0.07 18.39
C ASN A 122 -5.22 -0.59 19.46
N ILE A 123 -3.91 -0.60 19.25
CA ILE A 123 -3.00 -0.45 20.39
C ILE A 123 -2.88 1.05 20.61
N VAL A 124 -3.95 1.63 21.16
CA VAL A 124 -3.79 2.77 22.05
C VAL A 124 -3.26 2.17 23.34
N VAL A 125 -1.99 2.45 23.62
CA VAL A 125 -1.40 2.24 24.94
C VAL A 125 -2.21 3.12 25.90
N ARG A 126 -3.05 2.51 26.73
CA ARG A 126 -3.53 3.14 27.95
C ARG A 126 -2.55 2.76 29.06
N ILE A 127 -1.93 3.79 29.60
CA ILE A 127 -1.20 3.80 30.87
C ILE A 127 -2.23 3.62 31.99
#